data_AF-A0A936BWJ2-F1
#
_entry.id   AF-A0A936BWJ2-F1
#
_cell.length_a   1.000
_cell.length_b   1.000
_cell.length_c   1.000
_cell.angle_alpha   90.00
_cell.angle_beta   90.00
_cell.angle_gamma   90.00
#
_symmetry.space_group_name_H-M   'P 1'
#
loop_
_entity.id
_entity.type
_entity.pdbx_description
1 polymer ?
#
loop_
_entity_poly.entity_id
_entity_poly.type
_entity_poly.pdbx_seq_one_letter_code
_entity_poly.pdbx_strand_id
1 'polypeptide(L)' 'MGPNDRFWVVTDPTRDSTLADILFETTLAGLFRQIRGGLSNEQRPTIFTAEVEARAEATKRIAPIAGLD' A
#
# COMPACT_ATOMS: atom_id res chain seq x y z
N MET A 1 2.18 14.47 10.48
CA MET A 1 0.96 14.20 9.69
C MET A 1 -0.25 14.64 10.48
N GLY A 2 -1.00 15.60 9.96
CA GLY A 2 -2.36 15.93 10.39
C GLY A 2 -3.40 14.97 9.80
N PRO A 3 -4.66 15.04 10.26
CA PRO A 3 -5.73 14.10 9.89
C PRO A 3 -6.13 14.13 8.41
N ASN A 4 -5.83 15.23 7.71
CA ASN A 4 -6.13 15.43 6.29
C ASN A 4 -4.90 15.34 5.39
N ASP A 5 -3.71 15.14 5.97
CA ASP A 5 -2.49 14.99 5.17
C ASP A 5 -2.60 13.71 4.35
N ARG A 6 -2.21 13.81 3.08
CA ARG A 6 -2.15 12.65 2.19
C ARG A 6 -0.81 11.93 2.35
N PHE A 7 -0.87 10.61 2.25
CA PHE A 7 0.28 9.72 2.31
C PHE A 7 0.02 8.48 1.48
N TRP A 8 1.09 7.77 1.18
CA TRP A 8 1.04 6.55 0.39
C TRP A 8 1.10 5.34 1.31
N VAL A 9 0.32 4.32 0.97
CA VAL A 9 0.29 3.03 1.67
C VAL A 9 0.70 1.96 0.69
N VAL A 10 1.61 1.09 1.14
CA VAL A 10 2.00 -0.14 0.45
C VAL A 10 1.61 -1.34 1.29
N THR A 11 0.92 -2.31 0.70
CA THR A 11 0.58 -3.59 1.35
C THR A 11 1.27 -4.76 0.66
N ASP A 12 1.34 -5.90 1.35
CA ASP A 12 1.78 -7.14 0.73
C ASP A 12 0.76 -7.60 -0.32
N PRO A 13 1.21 -8.08 -1.50
CA PRO A 13 0.32 -8.54 -2.53
C PRO A 13 -0.16 -9.98 -2.31
N THR A 14 -1.32 -10.29 -2.87
CA THR A 14 -1.77 -11.66 -3.17
C THR A 14 -1.34 -12.07 -4.58
N ARG A 15 -1.44 -13.35 -4.94
CA ARG A 15 -1.06 -13.86 -6.28
C ARG A 15 -1.74 -13.13 -7.45
N ASP A 16 -2.93 -12.59 -7.22
CA ASP A 16 -3.74 -11.91 -8.25
C ASP A 16 -3.67 -10.38 -8.15
N SER A 17 -2.84 -9.85 -7.24
CA SER A 17 -2.71 -8.41 -7.04
C SER A 17 -1.98 -7.74 -8.20
N THR A 18 -2.47 -6.56 -8.56
CA THR A 18 -1.79 -5.58 -9.42
C THR A 18 -1.11 -4.52 -8.56
N LEU A 19 -0.28 -3.67 -9.19
CA LEU A 19 0.37 -2.57 -8.48
C LEU A 19 -0.65 -1.60 -7.85
N ALA A 20 -1.80 -1.40 -8.49
CA ALA A 20 -2.86 -0.52 -8.00
C ALA A 20 -3.59 -1.10 -6.78
N ASP A 21 -3.58 -2.42 -6.61
CA ASP A 21 -4.20 -3.08 -5.44
C ASP A 21 -3.37 -2.88 -4.17
N ILE A 22 -2.05 -2.75 -4.33
CA ILE A 22 -1.13 -2.65 -3.19
C ILE A 22 -0.55 -1.25 -2.95
N LEU A 23 -0.62 -0.34 -3.92
CA LEU A 23 -0.11 1.03 -3.80
C LEU A 23 -1.24 2.04 -3.97
N PHE A 24 -1.60 2.72 -2.89
CA PHE A 24 -2.65 3.73 -2.92
C PHE A 24 -2.32 4.92 -2.03
N GLU A 25 -2.80 6.10 -2.44
CA GLU A 25 -2.70 7.32 -1.66
C GLU A 25 -3.98 7.51 -0.83
N THR A 26 -3.83 7.92 0.42
CA THR A 26 -4.97 8.10 1.31
C THR A 26 -4.68 9.13 2.41
N THR A 27 -5.69 9.40 3.26
CA THR A 27 -5.56 10.17 4.50
C THR A 27 -5.75 9.25 5.70
N LEU A 28 -5.56 9.73 6.94
CA LEU A 28 -5.82 8.91 8.13
C LEU A 28 -7.26 8.39 8.17
N ALA A 29 -8.24 9.24 7.83
CA ALA A 29 -9.64 8.83 7.74
C ALA A 29 -9.86 7.76 6.66
N GLY A 30 -9.15 7.85 5.53
CA GLY A 30 -9.18 6.86 4.47
C GLY A 30 -8.57 5.52 4.88
N LEU A 31 -7.41 5.54 5.55
CA LEU A 31 -6.77 4.34 6.09
C LEU A 31 -7.67 3.63 7.11
N PHE A 32 -8.32 4.37 8.02
CA PHE A 32 -9.29 3.77 8.94
C PHE A 32 -10.48 3.12 8.24
N ARG A 33 -10.92 3.65 7.09
CA ARG A 33 -11.95 2.99 6.27
C ARG A 33 -11.44 1.69 5.66
N GLN A 34 -10.21 1.66 5.16
CA GLN A 34 -9.58 0.43 4.66
C GLN A 34 -9.51 -0.63 5.77
N ILE A 35 -9.09 -0.25 6.98
CA ILE A 35 -9.03 -1.17 8.13
C ILE A 35 -10.42 -1.74 8.47
N ARG A 36 -11.45 -0.89 8.51
CA ARG A 36 -12.84 -1.35 8.70
C ARG A 36 -13.35 -2.21 7.55
N GLY A 37 -12.81 -2.02 6.35
CA GLY A 37 -13.11 -2.80 5.15
C GLY A 37 -12.35 -4.12 5.04
N GLY A 38 -11.47 -4.43 6.00
CA GLY A 38 -10.74 -5.71 6.05
C GLY A 38 -9.24 -5.61 5.87
N LEU A 39 -8.66 -4.41 5.64
CA LEU A 39 -7.21 -4.24 5.68
C LEU A 39 -6.68 -4.61 7.07
N SER A 40 -5.85 -5.64 7.14
CA SER A 40 -5.30 -6.16 8.39
C SER A 40 -3.78 -5.98 8.46
N ASN A 41 -3.22 -6.17 9.66
CA ASN A 41 -1.78 -6.17 9.86
C ASN A 41 -1.07 -7.33 9.13
N GLU A 42 -1.80 -8.40 8.76
CA GLU A 42 -1.24 -9.52 8.00
C GLU A 42 -0.78 -9.08 6.61
N GLN A 43 -1.43 -8.06 6.04
CA GLN A 43 -1.06 -7.44 4.77
C GLN A 43 0.08 -6.41 4.91
N ARG A 44 0.71 -6.32 6.10
CA ARG A 44 1.89 -5.48 6.41
C ARG A 44 1.85 -4.06 5.80
N PRO A 45 0.79 -3.26 6.09
CA PRO A 45 0.67 -1.91 5.56
C PRO A 45 1.85 -1.05 6.01
N THR A 46 2.49 -0.38 5.05
CA THR A 46 3.64 0.50 5.27
C THR A 46 3.33 1.88 4.72
N ILE A 47 3.57 2.93 5.51
CA ILE A 47 3.21 4.32 5.17
C ILE A 47 4.45 5.07 4.68
N PHE A 48 4.26 5.85 3.61
CA PHE A 48 5.29 6.70 3.01
C PHE A 48 4.77 8.12 2.82
N THR A 49 5.66 9.10 2.96
CA THR A 49 5.38 10.52 2.66
C THR A 49 5.61 10.86 1.20
N ALA A 50 6.41 10.08 0.47
CA ALA A 50 6.78 10.33 -0.92
C ALA A 50 6.31 9.19 -1.84
N GLU A 51 5.67 9.55 -2.96
CA GLU A 51 5.19 8.56 -3.94
C GLU A 51 6.33 7.70 -4.51
N VAL A 52 7.49 8.32 -4.79
CA VAL A 52 8.63 7.62 -5.39
C VAL A 52 9.14 6.48 -4.50
N GLU A 53 9.18 6.69 -3.18
CA GLU A 53 9.60 5.67 -2.22
C GLU A 53 8.55 4.57 -2.11
N ALA A 54 7.28 4.95 -2.04
CA ALA A 54 6.16 4.00 -2.00
C ALA A 54 6.10 3.13 -3.26
N ARG A 55 6.28 3.74 -4.43
CA ARG A 55 6.29 3.03 -5.72
C ARG A 55 7.48 2.09 -5.84
N ALA A 56 8.66 2.51 -5.37
CA ALA A 56 9.84 1.65 -5.34
C ALA A 56 9.61 0.42 -4.44
N GLU A 57 9.02 0.61 -3.25
CA GLU A 57 8.66 -0.50 -2.35
C GLU A 57 7.60 -1.42 -2.95
N ALA A 58 6.51 -0.86 -3.48
CA ALA A 58 5.44 -1.64 -4.09
C ALA A 58 5.93 -2.48 -5.28
N THR A 59 6.84 -1.93 -6.08
CA THR A 59 7.50 -2.65 -7.19
C THR A 59 8.32 -3.82 -6.67
N LYS A 60 9.08 -3.64 -5.57
CA LYS A 60 9.83 -4.73 -4.94
C LYS A 60 8.92 -5.84 -4.42
N ARG A 61 7.79 -5.48 -3.79
CA ARG A 61 6.86 -6.48 -3.23
C ARG A 61 6.10 -7.25 -4.29
N ILE A 62 5.79 -6.63 -5.42
CA ILE A 62 5.03 -7.27 -6.51
C ILE A 62 5.89 -8.10 -7.47
N ALA A 63 7.18 -7.80 -7.61
CA ALA A 63 8.07 -8.52 -8.53
C ALA A 63 8.05 -10.06 -8.38
N PRO A 64 8.09 -10.64 -7.16
CA PRO A 64 8.09 -12.09 -6.97
C PRO A 64 6.79 -12.78 -7.44
N ILE A 65 5.68 -12.06 -7.51
CA ILE A 65 4.40 -12.62 -7.98
C ILE A 65 4.12 -12.33 -9.46
N ALA A 66 4.77 -11.32 -10.02
CA ALA A 66 4.66 -10.96 -11.43
C ALA A 66 5.55 -11.84 -12.34
N GLY A 67 6.37 -12.73 -11.76
CA GLY A 67 7.34 -13.55 -12.50
C GLY A 67 8.48 -12.72 -13.09
N LEU A 68 8.83 -11.61 -12.43
CA LEU A 68 9.89 -10.68 -12.85
C LEU A 68 11.25 -10.99 -12.19
N ASP A 69 11.47 -12.23 -11.78
CA ASP A 69 12.72 -12.71 -11.15
C ASP A 69 13.88 -12.82 -12.15
#